data_AF-N2IYB5-F1
#
_entry.id   AF-N2IYB5-F1
#
_cell.length_a   1.000
_cell.length_b   1.000
_cell.length_c   1.000
_cell.angle_alpha   90.00
_cell.angle_beta   90.00
_cell.angle_gamma   90.00
#
_symmetry.space_group_name_H-M   'P 1'
#
loop_
_entity.id
_entity.type
_entity.pdbx_description
1 polymer ?
#
loop_
_entity_poly.entity_id
_entity_poly.type
_entity_poly.pdbx_seq_one_letter_code
_entity_poly.pdbx_strand_id
1 'polypeptide(L)'
;MPGGTYFIVMTHNHPLDLELTERILTRNDFGYYGLIGSKTKWVKFQHHLAAKGFTTEQIGRVRCPLGIPQIKGKLPAEIAISVAGEVIATYSAQATLQEASPLRLVQPTHNHS
;
A
#
# COMPACT_ATOMS: atom_id res chain seq x y z
N MET A 1 -7.42 12.63 -2.93
CA MET A 1 -7.66 11.76 -1.77
C MET A 1 -6.86 12.29 -0.59
N PRO A 2 -7.30 12.09 0.67
CA PRO A 2 -6.55 12.49 1.86
C PRO A 2 -5.22 11.75 2.00
N GLY A 3 -4.27 12.35 2.73
CA GLY A 3 -3.07 11.63 3.18
C GLY A 3 -3.44 10.42 4.05
N GLY A 4 -2.61 9.38 4.02
CA GLY A 4 -2.87 8.12 4.72
C GLY A 4 -3.87 7.19 4.02
N THR A 5 -4.37 7.54 2.84
CA THR A 5 -5.30 6.68 2.08
C THR A 5 -4.66 5.35 1.71
N TYR A 6 -5.46 4.28 1.74
CA TYR A 6 -5.09 2.94 1.28
C TYR A 6 -5.47 2.81 -0.19
N PHE A 7 -4.49 2.53 -1.05
CA PHE A 7 -4.69 2.27 -2.46
C PHE A 7 -4.56 0.78 -2.75
N ILE A 8 -5.52 0.24 -3.49
CA ILE A 8 -5.52 -1.15 -3.95
C ILE A 8 -5.84 -1.13 -5.44
N VAL A 9 -4.87 -1.52 -6.26
CA VAL A 9 -5.03 -1.56 -7.73
C VAL A 9 -5.19 -3.02 -8.17
N MET A 10 -6.37 -3.34 -8.70
CA MET A 10 -6.79 -4.71 -9.06
C MET A 10 -7.27 -4.80 -10.51
N THR A 11 -6.51 -4.27 -11.47
CA THR A 11 -6.84 -4.39 -12.89
C THR A 11 -6.04 -5.51 -13.57
N HIS A 12 -6.44 -5.88 -14.77
CA HIS A 12 -5.69 -6.77 -15.67
C HIS A 12 -4.97 -5.98 -16.77
N ASN A 13 -5.02 -4.64 -16.74
CA ASN A 13 -4.44 -3.77 -17.75
C ASN A 13 -3.08 -3.25 -17.28
N HIS A 14 -2.01 -3.79 -17.85
CA HIS A 14 -0.64 -3.47 -17.45
C HIS A 14 -0.27 -1.99 -17.60
N PRO A 15 -0.51 -1.32 -18.74
CA PRO A 15 -0.30 0.13 -18.86
C PRO A 15 -1.03 0.95 -17.80
N LEU A 16 -2.31 0.65 -17.57
CA LEU A 16 -3.13 1.38 -16.59
C LEU A 16 -2.60 1.19 -15.17
N ASP A 17 -2.22 -0.03 -14.79
CA ASP A 17 -1.66 -0.31 -13.47
C ASP A 17 -0.35 0.44 -13.23
N LEU A 18 0.51 0.54 -14.25
CA LEU A 18 1.76 1.29 -14.17
C LEU A 18 1.51 2.79 -14.02
N GLU A 19 0.59 3.34 -14.81
CA GLU A 19 0.19 4.74 -14.71
C GLU A 19 -0.38 5.09 -13.31
N LEU A 20 -1.26 4.24 -12.79
CA LEU A 20 -1.79 4.39 -11.42
C LEU A 20 -0.68 4.29 -10.38
N THR A 21 0.25 3.34 -10.54
CA THR A 21 1.42 3.18 -9.67
C THR A 21 2.23 4.47 -9.62
N GLU A 22 2.57 5.02 -10.79
CA GLU A 22 3.33 6.27 -10.90
C GLU A 22 2.63 7.44 -10.20
N ARG A 23 1.32 7.60 -10.41
CA ARG A 23 0.53 8.67 -9.78
C ARG A 23 0.49 8.52 -8.26
N ILE A 24 0.32 7.31 -7.75
CA ILE A 24 0.28 7.02 -6.30
C ILE A 24 1.66 7.27 -5.67
N LEU A 25 2.74 6.78 -6.29
CA LEU A 25 4.10 7.00 -5.82
C LEU A 25 4.52 8.47 -5.89
N THR A 26 4.07 9.22 -6.89
CA THR A 26 4.33 10.66 -7.02
C THR A 26 3.73 11.43 -5.85
N ARG A 27 2.52 11.07 -5.42
CA ARG A 27 1.92 11.69 -4.22
C ARG A 27 2.69 11.37 -2.95
N ASN A 28 3.15 10.12 -2.82
CA ASN A 28 3.98 9.61 -1.71
C ASN A 28 3.38 9.78 -0.30
N ASP A 29 2.12 10.17 -0.18
CA ASP A 29 1.41 10.45 1.08
C ASP A 29 0.41 9.35 1.46
N PHE A 30 0.43 8.20 0.77
CA PHE A 30 -0.46 7.08 1.03
C PHE A 30 -0.06 6.32 2.30
N GLY A 31 -1.05 5.73 2.98
CA GLY A 31 -0.81 4.86 4.14
C GLY A 31 -0.41 3.44 3.71
N TYR A 32 -0.98 2.98 2.61
CA TYR A 32 -0.71 1.66 2.04
C TYR A 32 -0.94 1.68 0.54
N TYR A 33 -0.13 0.91 -0.18
CA TYR A 33 -0.37 0.65 -1.59
C TYR A 33 -0.10 -0.81 -1.96
N GLY A 34 -1.16 -1.49 -2.39
CA GLY A 34 -1.13 -2.85 -2.89
C GLY A 34 -1.46 -2.93 -4.38
N LEU A 35 -0.72 -3.76 -5.12
CA LEU A 35 -0.91 -3.99 -6.54
C LEU A 35 -1.09 -5.49 -6.83
N ILE A 36 -2.20 -5.83 -7.51
CA ILE A 36 -2.37 -7.18 -8.03
C ILE A 36 -1.39 -7.45 -9.18
N GLY A 37 -0.83 -8.65 -9.22
CA GLY A 37 0.06 -9.06 -10.30
C GLY A 37 1.02 -10.17 -9.91
N SER A 38 1.81 -10.62 -10.88
CA SER A 38 2.89 -11.57 -10.64
C SER A 38 4.18 -10.85 -10.23
N LYS A 39 5.11 -11.60 -9.60
CA LYS A 39 6.46 -11.12 -9.33
C LYS A 39 7.17 -10.61 -10.59
N THR A 40 6.99 -11.31 -11.71
CA THR A 40 7.59 -10.93 -13.01
C THR A 40 7.02 -9.60 -13.54
N LYS A 41 5.71 -9.35 -13.40
CA LYS A 41 5.11 -8.04 -13.74
C LYS A 41 5.74 -6.94 -12.88
N TRP A 42 5.89 -7.21 -11.58
CA TRP A 42 6.43 -6.25 -10.65
C TRP A 42 7.88 -5.87 -10.98
N VAL A 43 8.75 -6.83 -11.27
CA VAL A 43 10.15 -6.55 -11.69
C VAL A 43 10.19 -5.60 -12.89
N LYS A 44 9.31 -5.79 -13.90
CA LYS A 44 9.23 -4.87 -15.05
C LYS A 44 8.81 -3.46 -14.64
N PHE A 45 7.85 -3.35 -13.72
CA PHE A 45 7.41 -2.04 -13.21
C PHE A 45 8.53 -1.35 -12.44
N GLN A 46 9.26 -2.08 -11.59
CA GLN A 46 10.41 -1.53 -10.86
C GLN A 46 11.46 -0.93 -11.81
N HIS A 47 11.82 -1.63 -12.88
CA HIS A 47 12.76 -1.10 -13.87
C HIS A 47 12.26 0.18 -14.54
N HIS A 48 10.99 0.21 -14.93
CA HIS A 48 10.39 1.40 -15.55
C HIS A 48 10.30 2.59 -14.57
N LEU A 49 9.90 2.34 -13.32
CA LEU A 49 9.83 3.35 -12.28
C LEU A 49 11.23 3.90 -11.94
N ALA A 50 12.23 3.04 -11.82
CA ALA A 50 13.62 3.46 -11.63
C ALA A 50 14.12 4.33 -12.78
N ALA A 51 13.81 3.96 -14.03
CA ALA A 51 14.15 4.75 -15.21
C ALA A 51 13.46 6.13 -15.23
N LYS A 52 12.31 6.27 -14.55
CA LYS A 52 11.61 7.54 -14.35
C LYS A 52 12.07 8.35 -13.13
N GLY A 53 13.06 7.85 -12.38
CA GLY A 53 13.66 8.55 -11.25
C GLY A 53 13.00 8.30 -9.89
N PHE A 54 12.11 7.31 -9.77
CA PHE A 54 11.61 6.89 -8.46
C PHE A 54 12.72 6.21 -7.65
N THR A 55 12.83 6.55 -6.37
CA THR A 55 13.87 5.97 -5.50
C THR A 55 13.54 4.53 -5.10
N THR A 56 14.55 3.77 -4.69
CA THR A 56 14.39 2.41 -4.17
C THR A 56 13.43 2.39 -2.97
N GLU A 57 13.47 3.42 -2.13
CA GLU A 57 12.59 3.56 -0.97
C GLU A 57 11.15 3.74 -1.41
N GLN A 58 10.87 4.62 -2.39
CA GLN A 58 9.52 4.82 -2.93
C GLN A 58 8.98 3.53 -3.55
N ILE A 59 9.78 2.87 -4.38
CA ILE A 59 9.41 1.62 -5.04
C ILE A 59 9.18 0.51 -4.00
N GLY A 60 10.00 0.46 -2.95
CA GLY A 60 9.91 -0.51 -1.85
C GLY A 60 8.65 -0.39 -1.01
N ARG A 61 7.94 0.75 -1.07
CA ARG A 61 6.64 0.93 -0.41
C ARG A 61 5.48 0.21 -1.11
N VAL A 62 5.67 -0.26 -2.34
CA VAL A 62 4.62 -0.98 -3.08
C VAL A 62 4.58 -2.45 -2.67
N ARG A 63 3.39 -2.95 -2.30
CA ARG A 63 3.16 -4.38 -2.06
C ARG A 63 2.70 -5.07 -3.34
N CYS A 64 3.58 -5.87 -3.93
CA CYS A 64 3.26 -6.73 -5.08
C CYS A 64 4.11 -8.01 -5.06
N PRO A 65 3.50 -9.21 -5.21
CA PRO A 65 2.07 -9.47 -5.30
C PRO A 65 1.34 -9.11 -4.00
N LEU A 66 0.17 -8.50 -4.13
CA LEU A 66 -0.78 -8.30 -3.04
C LEU A 66 -1.48 -9.62 -2.69
N GLY A 67 -1.58 -9.94 -1.41
CA GLY A 67 -2.27 -11.11 -0.85
C GLY A 67 -1.38 -11.93 0.10
N ILE A 68 -2.04 -12.72 0.96
CA ILE A 68 -1.43 -13.71 1.86
C ILE A 68 -0.72 -14.80 1.04
N PRO A 69 0.62 -14.95 1.14
CA PRO A 69 1.41 -15.89 0.32
C PRO A 69 1.04 -17.37 0.48
N GLN A 70 0.43 -17.72 1.62
CA GLN A 70 0.00 -19.09 1.94
C GLN A 70 -1.23 -19.50 1.14
N ILE A 71 -2.05 -18.55 0.68
CA ILE A 71 -3.23 -18.81 -0.15
C ILE A 71 -2.78 -18.80 -1.62
N LYS A 72 -2.51 -19.99 -2.18
CA LYS A 72 -2.01 -20.16 -3.55
C LYS A 72 -3.13 -20.33 -4.60
N GLY A 73 -4.37 -20.27 -4.15
CA GLY A 73 -5.56 -20.39 -4.97
C GLY A 73 -5.58 -19.39 -6.13
N LYS A 74 -6.07 -19.82 -7.29
CA LYS A 74 -6.22 -18.97 -8.48
C LYS A 74 -7.66 -18.55 -8.72
N LEU A 75 -8.61 -19.05 -7.92
CA LEU A 75 -10.00 -18.66 -8.05
C LEU A 75 -10.16 -17.20 -7.58
N PRO A 76 -11.03 -16.40 -8.23
CA PRO A 76 -11.26 -15.02 -7.83
C PRO A 76 -11.63 -14.85 -6.35
N ALA A 77 -12.40 -15.79 -5.78
CA ALA A 77 -12.78 -15.77 -4.37
C ALA A 77 -11.58 -15.99 -3.43
N GLU A 78 -10.67 -16.90 -3.77
CA GLU A 78 -9.45 -17.16 -2.98
C GLU A 78 -8.53 -15.95 -2.99
N ILE A 79 -8.37 -15.31 -4.16
CA ILE A 79 -7.61 -14.08 -4.33
C ILE A 79 -8.24 -12.96 -3.49
N ALA A 80 -9.56 -12.77 -3.59
CA ALA A 80 -10.27 -11.73 -2.85
C ALA A 80 -10.11 -11.89 -1.32
N ILE A 81 -10.26 -13.11 -0.79
CA ILE A 81 -10.07 -13.40 0.64
C ILE A 81 -8.61 -13.16 1.05
N SER A 82 -7.66 -13.58 0.23
CA SER A 82 -6.23 -13.37 0.46
C SER A 82 -5.85 -11.89 0.54
N VAL A 83 -6.36 -11.09 -0.39
CA VAL A 83 -6.16 -9.62 -0.41
C VAL A 83 -6.83 -8.95 0.79
N ALA A 84 -8.10 -9.28 1.06
CA ALA A 84 -8.83 -8.72 2.20
C ALA A 84 -8.12 -9.04 3.53
N GLY A 85 -7.64 -10.27 3.69
CA GLY A 85 -6.89 -10.70 4.86
C GLY A 85 -5.60 -9.91 5.07
N GLU A 86 -4.81 -9.66 4.02
CA GLU A 86 -3.61 -8.81 4.12
C GLU A 86 -3.96 -7.37 4.53
N VAL A 87 -5.01 -6.79 3.95
CA VAL A 87 -5.44 -5.41 4.27
C VAL A 87 -5.87 -5.31 5.72
N ILE A 88 -6.68 -6.26 6.21
CA ILE A 88 -7.11 -6.34 7.61
C ILE A 88 -5.90 -6.44 8.55
N ALA A 89 -4.98 -7.36 8.27
CA ALA A 89 -3.78 -7.52 9.06
C ALA A 89 -2.94 -6.22 9.10
N THR A 90 -2.85 -5.52 7.97
CA THR A 90 -2.07 -4.30 7.84
C THR A 90 -2.62 -3.16 8.71
N TYR A 91 -3.91 -2.82 8.59
CA TYR A 91 -4.45 -1.71 9.38
C TYR A 91 -4.62 -2.08 10.86
N SER A 92 -4.84 -3.36 11.18
CA SER A 92 -4.92 -3.83 12.57
C SER A 92 -3.58 -3.67 13.27
N ALA A 93 -2.47 -4.02 12.61
CA ALA A 93 -1.13 -3.79 13.13
C ALA A 93 -0.83 -2.29 13.33
N GLN A 94 -1.25 -1.43 12.41
CA GLN A 94 -1.11 0.04 12.56
C GLN A 94 -1.90 0.57 13.76
N ALA A 95 -3.12 0.09 13.98
CA ALA A 95 -3.93 0.48 15.14
C ALA A 95 -3.24 0.10 16.46
N THR A 96 -2.71 -1.12 16.56
CA THR A 96 -1.97 -1.56 17.76
C THR A 96 -0.72 -0.71 18.01
N LEU A 97 0.02 -0.35 16.97
CA LEU A 97 1.19 0.54 17.10
C LEU A 97 0.81 1.96 17.54
N GLN A 98 -0.36 2.45 17.10
CA GLN A 98 -0.89 3.76 17.49
C GLN A 98 -1.30 3.79 18.97
N GLU A 99 -1.93 2.72 19.45
CA GLU A 99 -2.35 2.55 20.85
C GLU A 99 -1.16 2.31 21.79
N ALA A 100 -0.15 1.57 21.34
CA ALA A 100 1.05 1.27 22.10
C ALA A 100 2.07 2.43 22.15
N SER A 101 1.83 3.54 21.45
CA SER A 101 2.71 4.71 21.45
C SER A 101 2.53 5.51 22.76
N PRO A 102 3.45 5.44 23.73
CA PRO A 102 3.34 6.25 24.94
C PRO A 102 3.77 7.67 24.58
N LEU A 103 2.92 8.66 24.90
CA LEU A 103 3.04 10.10 24.62
C LEU A 103 2.22 10.61 23.42
N ARG A 104 0.90 10.42 23.47
CA ARG A 104 0.00 11.50 23.04
C ARG A 104 -0.14 12.47 24.22
N LEU A 105 0.92 13.25 24.46
CA LEU A 105 0.84 14.40 25.38
C LEU A 105 -0.31 15.28 24.90
N VAL A 106 -1.40 15.25 25.65
CA VAL A 106 -2.46 16.25 25.61
C VAL A 106 -1.77 17.59 25.82
N GLN A 107 -1.64 18.39 24.76
CA GLN A 107 -1.22 19.77 24.92
C GLN A 107 -2.29 20.48 25.76
N PRO A 108 -1.92 21.15 26.85
CA PRO A 108 -2.89 21.81 27.71
C PRO A 108 -3.64 22.86 26.89
N THR A 109 -4.97 22.83 26.98
CA THR A 109 -5.84 23.89 26.49
C THR A 109 -5.45 25.18 27.20
N HIS A 110 -4.74 26.08 26.49
CA HIS A 110 -4.54 27.44 26.97
C HIS A 110 -5.88 28.16 26.98
N ASN A 111 -6.49 28.16 28.16
CA ASN A 111 -7.62 29.00 28.54
C ASN A 111 -7.10 30.41 28.84
N HIS A 112 -7.38 31.37 27.96
CA HIS A 112 -7.40 32.81 28.24
C HIS A 112 -8.72 33.31 27.63
N SER A 113 -9.76 33.54 28.44
CA SER A 113 -10.06 34.79 29.19
C SER A 113 -10.15 36.00 28.27
#